data_AF-A0A9E2N585-F1
#
_entry.id   AF-A0A9E2N585-F1
#
_cell.length_a   1.000
_cell.length_b   1.000
_cell.length_c   1.000
_cell.angle_alpha   90.00
_cell.angle_beta   90.00
_cell.angle_gamma   90.00
#
_symmetry.space_group_name_H-M   'P 1'
#
loop_
_entity.id
_entity.type
_entity.pdbx_description
1 polymer ?
#
loop_
_entity_poly.entity_id
_entity_poly.type
_entity_poly.pdbx_seq_one_letter_code
_entity_poly.pdbx_strand_id
1 'polypeptide(L)' 'MGVPGGIIAAIIGLVGIVISIMNTNWLSLSFALALLLIGLPLARVTMLVHIALDKVTALEEQKKN' A
#
# COMPACT_ATOMS: atom_id res chain seq x y z
N MET A 1 0.77 13.82 6.50
CA MET A 1 0.36 12.41 6.59
C MET A 1 0.56 11.77 5.23
N GLY A 2 1.68 11.06 5.05
CA GLY A 2 2.02 10.45 3.76
C GLY A 2 1.05 9.32 3.44
N VAL A 3 0.57 9.24 2.20
CA VAL A 3 -0.22 8.10 1.74
C VAL A 3 0.68 6.86 1.79
N PRO A 4 0.32 5.80 2.54
CA PRO A 4 1.10 4.58 2.60
C PRO A 4 1.32 4.05 1.18
N GLY A 5 2.58 3.83 0.78
CA GLY A 5 2.93 3.47 -0.61
C GLY A 5 2.22 2.20 -1.12
N GLY A 6 1.83 1.30 -0.21
CA GLY A 6 1.03 0.14 -0.56
C GLY A 6 -0.41 0.45 -1.02
N ILE A 7 -1.01 1.55 -0.57
CA ILE A 7 -2.32 2.02 -1.07
C ILE A 7 -2.21 2.48 -2.51
N ILE A 8 -1.13 3.20 -2.85
CA ILE A 8 -0.86 3.65 -4.21
C ILE A 8 -0.66 2.42 -5.13
N ALA A 9 0.11 1.43 -4.68
CA ALA A 9 0.30 0.19 -5.42
C ALA A 9 -1.01 -0.60 -5.63
N ALA A 10 -1.89 -0.64 -4.62
CA ALA A 10 -3.20 -1.30 -4.74
C ALA A 10 -4.12 -0.61 -5.74
N ILE A 11 -4.14 0.73 -5.78
CA ILE A 11 -4.91 1.51 -6.75
C ILE A 11 -4.39 1.26 -8.16
N ILE A 12 -3.07 1.29 -8.37
CA ILE A 12 -2.44 1.01 -9.67
C ILE A 12 -2.76 -0.42 -10.12
N GLY A 13 -2.70 -1.40 -9.21
CA GLY A 13 -3.11 -2.78 -9.48
C GLY A 13 -4.57 -2.89 -9.93
N LEU A 14 -5.50 -2.23 -9.24
CA LEU A 14 -6.93 -2.22 -9.62
C LEU A 14 -7.17 -1.59 -11.00
N VAL A 15 -6.53 -0.45 -11.28
CA VAL A 15 -6.64 0.22 -12.59
C VAL A 15 -6.07 -0.67 -13.70
N GLY A 16 -4.93 -1.34 -13.43
CA GLY A 16 -4.33 -2.29 -14.36
C GLY A 16 -5.24 -3.48 -14.69
N ILE A 17 -5.99 -3.99 -13.70
CA ILE A 17 -6.97 -5.07 -13.91
C ILE A 17 -8.09 -4.60 -14.84
N VAL A 18 -8.67 -3.42 -14.60
CA VAL A 18 -9.77 -2.88 -15.43
C VAL A 18 -9.33 -2.72 -16.88
N ILE A 19 -8.17 -2.09 -17.12
CA ILE A 19 -7.64 -1.86 -18.47
C ILE A 19 -7.32 -3.20 -19.16
N SER A 20 -6.76 -4.15 -18.42
CA SER A 20 -6.42 -5.47 -18.93
C SER A 20 -7.66 -6.27 -19.36
N ILE A 21 -8.75 -6.19 -18.60
CA ILE A 21 -10.04 -6.81 -18.94
C ILE A 21 -10.61 -6.16 -20.21
N MET A 22 -10.60 -4.83 -20.30
CA MET A 22 -11.11 -4.11 -21.48
C MET A 22 -10.34 -4.46 -22.76
N ASN A 23 -9.05 -4.76 -22.65
CA ASN A 23 -8.19 -5.06 -23.80
C ASN A 23 -7.96 -6.57 -24.04
N THR A 24 -8.65 -7.45 -23.30
CA THR A 24 -8.45 -8.92 -23.34
C THR A 24 -6.97 -9.33 -23.23
N ASN A 25 -6.18 -8.55 -22.49
CA ASN A 25 -4.73 -8.76 -22.38
C ASN A 25 -4.41 -9.53 -21.10
N TRP A 26 -4.34 -10.85 -21.23
CA TRP A 26 -4.05 -11.79 -20.14
C TRP A 26 -2.69 -11.58 -19.47
N LEU A 27 -1.68 -11.08 -20.19
CA LEU A 27 -0.36 -10.81 -19.64
C LEU A 27 -0.43 -9.66 -18.63
N SER A 28 -1.07 -8.55 -19.02
CA SER A 28 -1.25 -7.38 -18.15
C SER A 28 -2.09 -7.69 -16.91
N LEU A 29 -3.02 -8.66 -17.01
CA LEU A 29 -3.86 -9.09 -15.90
C LEU A 29 -3.01 -9.68 -14.78
N SER A 30 -2.04 -10.53 -15.14
CA SER A 30 -1.15 -11.21 -14.20
C SER A 30 -0.23 -10.24 -13.46
N PHE A 31 0.29 -9.22 -14.15
CA PHE A 31 1.08 -8.14 -13.55
C PHE A 31 0.24 -7.28 -12.59
N ALA A 32 -0.99 -6.95 -12.97
CA ALA A 32 -1.89 -6.17 -12.14
C ALA A 32 -2.31 -6.93 -10.86
N LEU A 33 -2.52 -8.25 -10.96
CA LEU A 33 -2.72 -9.15 -9.82
C LEU A 33 -1.48 -9.22 -8.91
N ALA A 34 -0.29 -9.34 -9.47
CA ALA A 34 0.96 -9.35 -8.71
C ALA A 34 1.16 -8.03 -7.94
N LEU A 35 0.86 -6.88 -8.58
CA LEU A 35 0.89 -5.56 -7.95
C LEU A 35 -0.11 -5.45 -6.80
N LEU A 36 -1.30 -6.04 -6.93
CA LEU A 36 -2.31 -6.03 -5.89
C LEU A 36 -1.91 -6.94 -4.71
N LEU A 37 -1.39 -8.13 -5.00
CA LEU A 37 -0.91 -9.11 -4.00
C LEU A 37 0.31 -8.59 -3.23
N ILE A 38 1.20 -7.82 -3.86
CA ILE A 38 2.37 -7.23 -3.20
C ILE A 38 2.00 -5.90 -2.54
N GLY A 39 1.11 -5.12 -3.15
CA GLY A 39 0.66 -3.82 -2.62
C GLY A 39 -0.10 -3.93 -1.30
N LEU A 40 -0.92 -4.98 -1.12
CA LEU A 40 -1.69 -5.21 0.11
C LEU A 40 -0.82 -5.44 1.37
N PRO A 41 0.15 -6.37 1.39
CA PRO A 41 1.03 -6.56 2.54
C PRO A 41 1.96 -5.35 2.75
N LEU A 42 2.41 -4.69 1.69
CA LEU A 42 3.17 -3.43 1.81
C LEU A 42 2.33 -2.33 2.49
N ALA A 43 1.04 -2.22 2.17
CA ALA A 43 0.13 -1.28 2.81
C ALA A 43 0.01 -1.60 4.31
N ARG A 44 -0.10 -2.88 4.68
CA ARG A 44 -0.12 -3.29 6.09
C ARG A 44 1.20 -2.97 6.81
N VAL A 45 2.35 -3.28 6.23
CA VAL A 45 3.65 -3.01 6.87
C VAL A 45 3.85 -1.51 7.09
N THR A 46 3.57 -0.70 6.08
CA THR A 46 3.68 0.77 6.18
C THR A 46 2.73 1.36 7.22
N MET A 47 1.52 0.82 7.36
CA MET A 47 0.57 1.21 8.41
C MET A 47 1.07 0.83 9.81
N LEU A 48 1.62 -0.39 9.98
CA LEU A 48 2.18 -0.84 11.25
C LEU A 48 3.39 0.01 11.67
N VAL A 49 4.24 0.39 10.72
CA VAL A 49 5.37 1.30 10.98
C VAL A 49 4.88 2.67 11.40
N HIS A 50 3.85 3.24 10.76
CA HIS A 50 3.27 4.52 11.16
C HIS A 50 2.74 4.47 12.60
N ILE A 51 1.98 3.41 12.93
CA ILE A 51 1.45 3.21 14.29
C ILE A 51 2.57 3.05 15.32
N ALA A 52 3.66 2.34 14.98
CA ALA A 52 4.81 2.21 15.85
C ALA A 52 5.50 3.56 16.08
N LEU A 53 5.66 4.37 15.02
CA LEU A 53 6.21 5.72 15.09
C LEU A 53 5.34 6.65 15.94
N ASP A 54 4.02 6.61 15.80
CA ASP A 54 3.09 7.41 16.60
C ASP A 54 3.22 7.07 18.09
N LYS A 55 3.36 5.77 18.43
CA LYS A 55 3.58 5.33 19.81
C LYS A 55 4.92 5.79 20.38
N VAL A 56 5.99 5.69 19.60
CA VAL A 56 7.33 6.16 20.04
C VAL A 56 7.33 7.67 20.22
N THR A 57 6.74 8.42 19.29
CA THR A 57 6.64 9.88 19.36
C THR A 57 5.84 10.32 20.59
N ALA A 58 4.72 9.65 20.88
CA ALA A 58 3.94 9.91 22.09
C ALA A 58 4.73 9.66 23.39
N LEU A 59 5.59 8.63 23.42
CA LEU A 59 6.46 8.36 24.56
C LEU A 59 7.60 9.39 24.69
N GLU A 60 8.15 9.87 23.57
CA GLU A 60 9.13 10.95 23.57
C GLU A 60 8.54 12.27 24.05
N GLU A 61 7.31 12.60 23.65
CA GLU A 61 6.58 13.78 24.14
C GLU A 61 6.30 13.71 25.65
N GLN A 62 5.91 12.54 26.16
CA GLN A 62 5.71 12.34 27.60
C GLN A 62 7.00 12.42 28.43
N LYS A 63 8.15 12.06 27.83
CA LYS A 63 9.45 12.15 28.51
C LYS A 63 10.03 13.58 28.49
N LYS A 64 9.55 14.44 27.59
CA LYS A 64 10.04 15.81 27.40
C LYS A 64 9.29 16.84 28.26
N ASN A 65 8.11 16.51 28.76
CA ASN A 65 7.40 17.24 29.83
C ASN A 65 7.79 16.71 31.21
#